data_AF-A0A316M4C4-F1
#
_entry.id   AF-A0A316M4C4-F1
#
_cell.length_a   1.000
_cell.length_b   1.000
_cell.length_c   1.000
_cell.angle_alpha   90.00
_cell.angle_beta   90.00
_cell.angle_gamma   90.00
#
_symmetry.space_group_name_H-M   'P 1'
#
loop_
_entity.id
_entity.type
_entity.pdbx_description
1 polymer ?
#
loop_
_entity_poly.entity_id
_entity_poly.type
_entity_poly.pdbx_seq_one_letter_code
_entity_poly.pdbx_strand_id
1 'polypeptide(L)'
;MALKGYTNAEAEIYRQKKLVRLTSLMGATHVLLMAVNIVLAFTPYSKAAFVSVVIYLTLFGIYVHGVDLLGELGYERIGFFKAFKIVSILVYIVTFIIAILS
;
A
#
# COMPACT_ATOMS: atom_id res chain seq x y z
N MET A 1 19.55 10.13 -15.96
CA MET A 1 18.90 10.59 -17.20
C MET A 1 17.78 11.55 -16.87
N ALA A 2 17.93 12.82 -17.27
CA ALA A 2 16.86 13.83 -17.17
C ALA A 2 15.68 13.44 -18.07
N LEU A 3 14.45 13.69 -17.61
CA LEU A 3 13.26 13.56 -18.45
C LEU A 3 13.35 14.57 -19.60
N LYS A 4 13.10 14.12 -20.84
CA LYS A 4 13.21 14.97 -22.04
C LYS A 4 12.33 16.21 -21.88
N GLY A 5 12.95 17.40 -21.89
CA GLY A 5 12.26 18.68 -21.73
C GLY A 5 12.18 19.26 -20.31
N TYR A 6 12.82 18.63 -19.31
CA TYR A 6 12.87 19.13 -17.94
C TYR A 6 14.31 19.40 -17.48
N THR A 7 14.49 20.44 -16.67
CA THR A 7 15.71 20.61 -15.87
C THR A 7 15.82 19.49 -14.82
N ASN A 8 17.02 19.24 -14.29
CA ASN A 8 17.21 18.21 -13.26
C ASN A 8 16.31 18.43 -12.03
N ALA A 9 16.13 19.69 -11.61
CA ALA A 9 15.25 20.05 -10.50
C ALA A 9 13.77 19.77 -10.79
N GLU A 10 13.29 20.09 -11.99
CA GLU A 10 11.90 19.80 -12.37
C GLU A 10 11.65 18.29 -12.52
N ALA A 11 12.64 17.54 -13.02
CA ALA A 11 12.57 16.09 -13.12
C ALA A 11 12.50 15.42 -11.73
N GLU A 12 13.22 15.95 -10.73
CA GLU A 12 13.17 15.53 -9.33
C GLU A 12 11.76 15.72 -8.74
N ILE A 13 11.21 16.93 -8.89
CA ILE A 13 9.86 17.29 -8.41
C ILE A 13 8.79 16.43 -9.09
N TYR A 14 8.92 16.19 -10.39
CA TYR A 14 8.00 15.32 -11.12
C TYR A 14 8.05 13.88 -10.60
N ARG A 15 9.26 13.34 -10.36
CA ARG A 15 9.43 11.99 -9.78
C ARG A 15 8.83 11.89 -8.40
N GLN A 16 9.05 12.87 -7.53
CA GLN A 16 8.44 12.94 -6.20
C GLN A 16 6.91 12.95 -6.28
N LYS A 17 6.31 13.82 -7.12
CA LYS A 17 4.85 13.87 -7.31
C LYS A 17 4.30 12.54 -7.84
N LYS A 18 5.01 11.90 -8.77
CA LYS A 18 4.63 10.58 -9.31
C LYS A 18 4.69 9.50 -8.23
N LEU A 19 5.74 9.50 -7.40
CA LEU A 19 5.90 8.57 -6.29
C LEU A 19 4.80 8.75 -5.24
N VAL A 20 4.45 10.00 -4.88
CA VAL A 20 3.33 10.27 -3.97
C VAL A 20 2.03 9.70 -4.54
N ARG A 21 1.72 9.97 -5.81
CA ARG A 21 0.51 9.44 -6.47
C ARG A 21 0.46 7.92 -6.47
N LEU A 22 1.57 7.26 -6.83
CA LEU A 22 1.67 5.81 -6.83
C LEU A 22 1.50 5.23 -5.43
N THR A 23 2.16 5.82 -4.43
CA THR A 23 2.07 5.37 -3.04
C THR A 23 0.66 5.55 -2.49
N SER A 24 0.00 6.67 -2.78
CA SER A 24 -1.41 6.88 -2.42
C SER A 24 -2.35 5.91 -3.11
N LEU A 25 -2.16 5.65 -4.41
CA LEU A 25 -2.97 4.69 -5.16
C LEU A 25 -2.81 3.28 -4.59
N MET A 26 -1.58 2.86 -4.31
CA MET A 26 -1.30 1.56 -3.69
C MET A 26 -1.91 1.47 -2.29
N GLY A 27 -1.83 2.53 -1.49
CA GLY A 27 -2.51 2.60 -0.19
C GLY A 27 -4.03 2.45 -0.33
N ALA A 28 -4.66 3.13 -1.28
CA ALA A 28 -6.10 3.04 -1.51
C ALA A 28 -6.52 1.65 -2.01
N THR A 29 -5.82 1.09 -2.99
CA THR A 29 -6.03 -0.28 -3.47
C THR A 29 -5.90 -1.29 -2.33
N HIS A 30 -4.95 -1.06 -1.43
CA HIS A 30 -4.74 -1.89 -0.26
C HIS A 30 -5.90 -1.83 0.74
N VAL A 31 -6.46 -0.64 1.03
CA VAL A 31 -7.68 -0.49 1.85
C VAL A 31 -8.85 -1.25 1.22
N LEU A 32 -9.04 -1.11 -0.09
CA LEU A 32 -10.15 -1.74 -0.79
C LEU A 32 -10.04 -3.27 -0.74
N LEU A 33 -8.86 -3.82 -1.02
CA LEU A 33 -8.60 -5.26 -0.91
C LEU A 33 -8.80 -5.77 0.52
N MET A 34 -8.37 -5.01 1.53
CA MET A 34 -8.61 -5.32 2.93
C MET A 34 -10.10 -5.43 3.24
N ALA A 35 -10.88 -4.43 2.82
CA ALA A 35 -12.33 -4.40 3.04
C ALA A 35 -13.02 -5.58 2.35
N VAL A 36 -12.63 -5.88 1.11
CA VAL A 36 -13.14 -7.05 0.38
C VAL A 36 -12.80 -8.35 1.12
N ASN A 37 -11.57 -8.50 1.62
CA ASN A 37 -11.16 -9.69 2.36
C ASN A 37 -11.91 -9.86 3.67
N ILE A 38 -12.14 -8.78 4.42
CA ILE A 38 -12.95 -8.81 5.64
C ILE A 38 -14.36 -9.29 5.31
N VAL A 39 -14.99 -8.75 4.27
CA VAL A 39 -16.33 -9.20 3.84
C VAL A 39 -16.33 -10.67 3.45
N LEU A 40 -15.38 -11.10 2.61
CA LEU A 40 -15.26 -12.49 2.16
C LEU A 40 -15.01 -13.47 3.32
N ALA A 41 -14.27 -13.05 4.35
CA ALA A 41 -13.97 -13.87 5.53
C ALA A 41 -15.23 -14.24 6.34
N PHE A 42 -16.31 -13.45 6.26
CA PHE A 42 -17.60 -13.76 6.89
C PHE A 42 -18.60 -14.46 5.95
N THR A 43 -18.15 -14.92 4.79
CA THR A 43 -18.98 -15.63 3.80
C THR A 43 -18.45 -17.04 3.56
N PRO A 44 -19.19 -17.92 2.86
CA PRO A 44 -18.71 -19.24 2.44
C PRO A 44 -17.46 -19.19 1.55
N TYR A 45 -17.07 -18.00 1.08
CA TYR A 45 -15.89 -17.76 0.24
C TYR A 45 -14.64 -17.38 1.06
N SER A 46 -14.58 -17.70 2.35
CA SER A 46 -13.42 -17.40 3.21
C SER A 46 -12.08 -17.88 2.64
N LYS A 47 -12.08 -19.03 1.95
CA LYS A 47 -10.90 -19.55 1.23
C LYS A 47 -10.44 -18.66 0.06
N ALA A 48 -11.36 -17.94 -0.59
CA ALA A 48 -11.02 -16.96 -1.62
C ALA A 48 -10.35 -15.72 -1.01
N ALA A 49 -10.68 -15.35 0.24
CA ALA A 49 -9.99 -14.30 0.98
C ALA A 49 -8.49 -14.63 1.20
N PHE A 50 -8.12 -15.91 1.25
CA PHE A 50 -6.73 -16.35 1.38
C PHE A 50 -5.87 -16.10 0.12
N VAL A 51 -6.44 -16.21 -1.08
CA VAL A 51 -5.70 -15.90 -2.32
C VAL A 51 -5.44 -14.40 -2.41
N SER A 52 -6.44 -13.60 -2.02
CA SER A 52 -6.35 -12.15 -1.96
C SER A 52 -5.32 -11.64 -0.93
N VAL A 53 -5.00 -12.45 0.09
CA VAL A 53 -3.97 -12.20 1.11
C VAL A 53 -2.55 -12.20 0.50
N VAL A 54 -2.27 -13.05 -0.50
CA VAL A 54 -0.98 -13.05 -1.22
C VAL A 54 -0.83 -11.81 -2.11
N ILE A 55 -1.90 -11.43 -2.82
CA ILE A 55 -1.94 -10.21 -3.63
C ILE A 55 -1.74 -8.97 -2.73
N TYR A 56 -2.37 -8.98 -1.56
CA TYR A 56 -2.26 -7.94 -0.55
C TYR A 56 -0.83 -7.76 -0.03
N LEU A 57 -0.13 -8.85 0.33
CA LEU A 57 1.28 -8.79 0.76
C LEU A 57 2.20 -8.17 -0.30
N THR A 58 1.97 -8.52 -1.56
CA THR A 58 2.77 -8.00 -2.68
C THR A 58 2.57 -6.49 -2.84
N LEU A 59 1.32 -6.03 -2.83
CA LEU A 59 0.98 -4.61 -2.90
C LEU A 59 1.45 -3.84 -1.65
N PHE A 60 1.42 -4.48 -0.48
CA PHE A 60 1.93 -3.91 0.75
C PHE A 60 3.44 -3.67 0.70
N GLY A 61 4.21 -4.62 0.18
CA GLY A 61 5.65 -4.46 0.00
C GLY A 61 5.98 -3.24 -0.88
N ILE A 62 5.26 -3.09 -2.00
CA ILE A 62 5.41 -1.94 -2.91
C ILE A 62 5.03 -0.63 -2.20
N TYR A 63 3.92 -0.64 -1.46
CA TYR A 63 3.48 0.52 -0.67
C TYR A 63 4.52 0.92 0.37
N VAL A 64 4.98 -0.02 1.20
CA VAL A 64 5.98 0.21 2.23
C VAL A 64 7.26 0.81 1.65
N HIS A 65 7.74 0.23 0.56
CA HIS A 65 8.94 0.73 -0.11
C HIS A 65 8.73 2.15 -0.65
N GLY A 66 7.56 2.44 -1.23
CA GLY A 66 7.20 3.79 -1.66
C GLY A 66 7.12 4.81 -0.52
N VAL A 67 6.59 4.41 0.65
CA VAL A 67 6.52 5.25 1.84
C VAL A 67 7.90 5.55 2.42
N ASP A 68 8.76 4.53 2.50
CA ASP A 68 10.12 4.70 3.02
C ASP A 68 10.93 5.64 2.09
N LEU A 69 10.77 5.49 0.77
CA LEU A 69 11.40 6.35 -0.24
C LEU A 69 10.87 7.80 -0.20
N LEU A 70 9.58 8.01 0.10
CA LEU A 70 9.03 9.34 0.39
C LEU A 70 9.63 9.96 1.67
N GLY A 71 9.95 9.13 2.65
CA GLY A 71 10.62 9.56 3.89
C GLY A 71 12.06 10.01 3.64
N GLU A 72 12.82 9.24 2.85
CA GLU A 72 14.20 9.61 2.44
C GLU A 72 14.24 10.90 1.63
N LEU A 73 13.21 11.17 0.83
CA LEU A 73 13.07 12.40 0.05
C LEU A 73 12.60 13.62 0.86
N GLY A 74 12.44 13.48 2.19
CA GLY A 74 12.07 14.58 3.08
C GLY A 74 10.62 15.05 2.94
N TYR A 75 9.70 14.20 2.45
CA TYR A 75 8.31 14.61 2.24
C TYR A 75 7.60 14.86 3.59
N GLU A 76 7.29 16.13 3.90
CA GLU A 76 6.78 16.52 5.22
C GLU A 76 5.48 15.83 5.66
N ARG A 77 4.68 15.31 4.71
CA ARG A 77 3.38 14.68 4.99
C ARG A 77 3.43 13.15 5.05
N ILE A 78 4.60 12.52 5.25
CA ILE A 78 4.69 11.05 5.35
C ILE A 78 3.95 10.46 6.56
N GLY A 79 3.59 11.26 7.57
CA GLY A 79 3.01 10.75 8.82
C GLY A 79 1.78 9.87 8.62
N PHE A 80 0.88 10.27 7.71
CA PHE A 80 -0.30 9.48 7.36
C PHE A 80 0.07 8.12 6.74
N PHE A 81 1.06 8.12 5.84
CA PHE A 81 1.54 6.91 5.18
C PHE A 81 2.23 5.95 6.16
N LYS A 82 3.00 6.48 7.12
CA LYS A 82 3.63 5.70 8.19
C LYS A 82 2.60 5.08 9.13
N ALA A 83 1.58 5.84 9.53
CA ALA A 83 0.50 5.32 10.37
C ALA A 83 -0.23 4.16 9.66
N PHE A 84 -0.53 4.34 8.37
CA PHE A 84 -1.17 3.31 7.56
C PHE A 84 -0.32 2.03 7.46
N LYS A 85 0.99 2.15 7.25
CA LYS A 85 1.94 1.00 7.28
C LYS A 85 1.80 0.17 8.56
N ILE A 86 1.62 0.79 9.72
CA ILE A 86 1.47 0.08 11.00
C ILE A 86 0.10 -0.59 11.10
N VAL A 87 -0.98 0.15 10.81
CA VAL A 87 -2.36 -0.34 10.93
C VAL A 87 -2.63 -1.51 9.97
N SER A 88 -2.13 -1.43 8.74
CA SER A 88 -2.27 -2.49 7.73
C SER A 88 -1.78 -3.85 8.21
N ILE A 89 -0.65 -3.91 8.92
CA ILE A 89 -0.09 -5.18 9.43
C ILE A 89 -1.06 -5.83 10.43
N LEU A 90 -1.61 -5.03 11.36
CA LEU A 90 -2.52 -5.53 12.37
C LEU A 90 -3.81 -6.07 11.76
N VAL A 91 -4.42 -5.31 10.84
CA VAL A 91 -5.65 -5.74 10.17
C VAL A 91 -5.42 -7.01 9.35
N TYR A 92 -4.25 -7.12 8.72
CA TYR A 92 -3.89 -8.32 7.96
C TYR A 92 -3.73 -9.56 8.82
N ILE A 93 -3.02 -9.47 9.96
CA ILE A 93 -2.88 -10.59 10.90
C ILE A 93 -4.24 -11.08 11.36
N VAL A 94 -5.14 -10.16 11.72
CA VAL A 94 -6.51 -10.51 12.14
C VAL A 94 -7.27 -11.20 11.00
N THR A 95 -7.22 -10.66 9.78
CA THR A 95 -7.90 -11.25 8.62
C THR A 95 -7.38 -12.64 8.29
N PHE A 96 -6.07 -12.85 8.40
CA PHE A 96 -5.42 -14.14 8.19
C PHE A 96 -5.84 -15.18 9.23
N ILE A 97 -5.90 -14.79 10.52
CA ILE A 97 -6.38 -15.67 11.59
C ILE A 97 -7.84 -16.06 11.36
N ILE A 98 -8.72 -15.11 11.04
CA ILE A 98 -10.13 -15.40 10.75
C ILE A 98 -10.25 -16.39 9.58
N ALA A 99 -9.49 -16.17 8.50
CA ALA A 99 -9.51 -17.04 7.33
C ALA A 99 -9.03 -18.48 7.62
N ILE A 100 -8.04 -18.67 8.51
CA ILE A 100 -7.59 -20.01 8.93
C ILE A 100 -8.63 -20.71 9.81
N LEU A 101 -9.35 -19.96 10.65
CA LEU A 101 -10.34 -20.49 11.59
C LEU A 101 -11.71 -20.77 10.94
N SER A 102 -11.94 -20.32 9.72
CA SER A 102 -13.18 -20.47 8.94
C SER A 102 -13.11 -21.60 7.92
#